data_AF-A0A821UB68-F1
#
_entry.id   AF-A0A821UB68-F1
#
_cell.length_a   1.000
_cell.length_b   1.000
_cell.length_c   1.000
_cell.angle_alpha   90.00
_cell.angle_beta   90.00
_cell.angle_gamma   90.00
#
_symmetry.space_group_name_H-M   'P 1'
#
loop_
_entity.id
_entity.type
_entity.pdbx_description
1 polymer ?
#
loop_
_entity_poly.entity_id
_entity_poly.type
_entity_poly.pdbx_seq_one_letter_code
_entity_poly.pdbx_strand_id
1 'polypeptide(L)' 'FVINTVGPVYQSEQKEKSAFLLQSCYSTSFALANLYSLTSIAYPAISCGANHFPPQEAAQVAIES' A
#
# COMPACT_ATOMS: atom_id res chain seq x y z
N PHE A 1 -15.91 -3.18 7.98
CA PHE A 1 -14.92 -2.15 8.35
C PHE A 1 -14.41 -1.50 7.08
N VAL A 2 -13.99 -0.24 7.16
CA VAL A 2 -13.24 0.43 6.10
C VAL A 2 -11.98 0.98 6.76
N ILE A 3 -10.82 0.52 6.31
CA ILE A 3 -9.51 1.05 6.75
C ILE A 3 -9.04 2.01 5.67
N ASN A 4 -8.97 3.30 6.01
CA ASN A 4 -8.50 4.33 5.09
C ASN A 4 -6.98 4.47 5.22
N THR A 5 -6.29 4.50 4.09
CA THR A 5 -4.85 4.77 4.00
C THR A 5 -4.57 5.72 2.85
N VAL A 6 -3.49 6.49 2.94
CA VAL A 6 -3.10 7.47 1.93
C VAL A 6 -1.83 6.97 1.25
N GLY A 7 -1.99 6.42 0.05
CA GLY A 7 -0.88 5.94 -0.75
C GLY A 7 0.04 7.08 -1.22
N PRO A 8 1.36 6.82 -1.41
CA PRO A 8 2.28 7.84 -1.89
C PRO A 8 2.01 8.24 -3.34
N VAL A 9 2.31 9.49 -3.69
CA VAL A 9 2.55 9.88 -5.08
C VAL A 9 3.90 9.30 -5.50
N TYR A 10 3.95 8.59 -6.62
CA TYR A 10 5.17 7.98 -7.10
C TYR A 10 6.16 9.02 -7.63
N GLN A 11 7.42 8.89 -7.23
CA GLN A 11 8.53 9.72 -7.70
C GLN A 11 9.67 8.80 -8.13
N SER A 12 9.97 8.77 -9.42
CA SER A 12 11.04 7.93 -9.98
C SER A 12 12.40 8.24 -9.33
N GLU A 13 12.69 9.52 -9.07
CA GLU A 13 13.93 9.97 -8.42
C GLU A 13 14.02 9.55 -6.93
N GLN A 14 12.90 9.14 -6.32
CA GLN A 14 12.82 8.71 -4.93
C GLN A 14 12.15 7.33 -4.82
N LYS A 15 12.43 6.43 -5.77
CA LYS A 15 11.78 5.12 -5.88
C LYS A 15 11.76 4.33 -4.56
N GLU A 16 12.88 4.26 -3.85
CA GLU A 16 12.97 3.55 -2.57
C GLU A 16 12.04 4.12 -1.51
N LYS A 17 11.96 5.46 -1.42
CA LYS A 17 11.05 6.13 -0.50
C LYS A 17 9.59 5.92 -0.91
N SER A 18 9.27 5.98 -2.20
CA SER A 18 7.93 5.66 -2.69
C SER A 18 7.53 4.23 -2.34
N ALA A 19 8.44 3.26 -2.54
CA ALA A 19 8.22 1.86 -2.17
C ALA A 19 8.01 1.69 -0.65
N PHE A 20 8.87 2.30 0.17
CA PHE A 20 8.74 2.26 1.63
C PHE A 20 7.41 2.83 2.13
N LEU A 21 6.98 3.96 1.57
CA LEU A 21 5.69 4.57 1.93
C LEU A 21 4.50 3.69 1.51
N LEU A 22 4.57 3.08 0.33
CA LEU A 22 3.53 2.15 -0.13
C LEU A 22 3.49 0.90 0.74
N GLN A 23 4.64 0.34 1.12
CA GLN A 23 4.75 -0.78 2.06
C GLN A 23 4.09 -0.43 3.39
N SER A 24 4.37 0.76 3.92
CA SER A 24 3.75 1.25 5.16
C SER A 24 2.22 1.27 5.09
N CYS A 25 1.62 1.64 3.94
CA CYS A 25 0.18 1.59 3.75
C CYS A 25 -0.40 0.19 3.96
N TYR A 26 0.26 -0.85 3.43
CA TYR A 26 -0.16 -2.25 3.59
C TYR A 26 0.10 -2.75 5.02
N SER A 27 1.32 -2.61 5.55
CA SER A 27 1.65 -3.17 6.87
C SER A 27 0.84 -2.51 7.99
N THR A 28 0.57 -1.21 7.93
CA THR A 28 -0.25 -0.51 8.95
C THR A 28 -1.73 -0.87 8.86
N SER A 29 -2.29 -0.98 7.65
CA SER A 29 -3.69 -1.38 7.47
C SER A 29 -3.92 -2.85 7.84
N PHE A 30 -2.96 -3.73 7.56
CA PHE A 30 -3.00 -5.12 8.02
C PHE A 30 -2.89 -5.22 9.55
N ALA A 31 -2.01 -4.45 10.18
CA ALA A 31 -1.91 -4.39 11.64
C ALA A 31 -3.22 -3.94 12.29
N LEU A 32 -3.91 -2.96 11.70
CA LEU A 32 -5.25 -2.56 12.14
C LEU A 32 -6.29 -3.67 11.96
N ALA A 33 -6.27 -4.38 10.83
CA ALA A 33 -7.17 -5.52 10.61
C ALA A 33 -6.97 -6.61 11.70
N ASN A 34 -5.73 -6.92 12.06
CA ASN A 34 -5.41 -7.85 13.14
C ASN A 34 -5.88 -7.34 14.51
N LEU A 35 -5.67 -6.05 14.81
CA LEU A 35 -6.12 -5.43 16.06
C LEU A 35 -7.64 -5.57 16.26
N TYR A 36 -8.41 -5.46 15.18
CA TYR A 36 -9.86 -5.65 15.19
C TYR A 36 -10.31 -7.08 14.91
N SER A 37 -9.37 -8.05 14.90
CA SER A 37 -9.64 -9.48 14.66
C SER A 37 -10.44 -9.75 13.38
N LEU A 38 -10.17 -8.98 12.32
CA LEU A 38 -10.79 -9.20 11.02
C LEU A 38 -10.20 -10.44 10.34
N THR A 39 -11.05 -11.29 9.78
CA THR A 39 -10.63 -12.57 9.17
C THR A 39 -10.33 -12.47 7.68
N SER A 40 -10.71 -11.37 7.04
CA SER A 40 -10.44 -11.10 5.63
C SER A 40 -10.30 -9.61 5.38
N ILE A 41 -9.44 -9.27 4.42
CA ILE A 41 -9.21 -7.91 3.95
C ILE A 41 -8.99 -7.96 2.43
N ALA A 42 -9.54 -6.97 1.72
CA ALA A 42 -9.31 -6.78 0.30
C ALA A 42 -8.60 -5.45 0.09
N TYR A 43 -7.56 -5.45 -0.74
CA TYR A 43 -6.80 -4.25 -1.10
C TYR A 43 -7.11 -3.84 -2.54
N PRO A 44 -7.33 -2.53 -2.80
CA PRO A 44 -7.27 -2.02 -4.16
C PRO A 44 -5.80 -1.93 -4.62
N ALA A 45 -5.57 -1.59 -5.89
CA ALA A 45 -4.25 -1.25 -6.40
C ALA A 45 -3.80 0.14 -5.87
N ILE A 46 -3.37 0.18 -4.60
CA ILE A 46 -3.00 1.42 -3.90
C ILE A 46 -1.93 2.17 -4.70
N SER A 47 -2.16 3.47 -4.90
CA SER A 47 -1.32 4.39 -5.68
C SER A 47 -1.16 4.14 -7.19
N CYS A 48 -1.73 3.09 -7.77
CA CYS A 48 -1.61 2.79 -9.21
C CYS A 48 -2.51 3.64 -10.13
N GLY A 49 -3.34 4.53 -9.57
CA GLY A 49 -4.21 5.44 -10.31
C GLY A 49 -3.57 6.82 -10.50
N ALA A 50 -4.23 7.86 -10.01
CA ALA A 50 -3.77 9.26 -10.10
C ALA A 50 -2.40 9.53 -9.43
N ASN A 51 -1.94 8.63 -8.56
CA ASN A 51 -0.63 8.71 -7.91
C ASN A 51 0.50 8.06 -8.72
N HIS A 52 0.19 7.49 -9.89
CA HIS A 52 1.13 7.04 -10.91
C HIS A 52 2.18 6.01 -10.47
N PHE A 53 1.92 5.22 -9.42
CA PHE A 53 2.82 4.13 -9.05
C PHE A 53 2.78 3.03 -10.13
N PRO A 54 3.93 2.62 -10.72
CA PRO A 54 3.96 1.58 -11.73
C PRO A 54 3.33 0.28 -11.21
N PRO A 55 2.31 -0.28 -11.88
CA PRO A 55 1.57 -1.42 -11.35
C PRO A 55 2.42 -2.64 -10.99
N GLN A 56 3.44 -2.95 -11.79
CA GLN A 56 4.35 -4.06 -11.54
C GLN A 56 5.20 -3.84 -10.28
N GLU A 57 5.74 -2.64 -10.10
CA GLU A 57 6.52 -2.29 -8.89
C GLU A 57 5.63 -2.25 -7.65
N ALA A 58 4.43 -1.67 -7.76
CA ALA A 58 3.46 -1.61 -6.68
C ALA A 58 3.00 -3.01 -6.24
N ALA A 59 2.76 -3.91 -7.20
CA ALA A 59 2.37 -5.28 -6.93
C ALA A 59 3.47 -6.04 -6.16
N GLN A 60 4.73 -5.84 -6.52
CA GLN A 60 5.85 -6.43 -5.79
C GLN A 60 5.87 -5.94 -4.34
N VAL A 61 5.76 -4.62 -4.11
CA VAL A 61 5.69 -4.05 -2.76
C VAL A 61 4.50 -4.60 -1.97
N ALA A 62 3.33 -4.76 -2.60
CA ALA A 62 2.13 -5.27 -1.95
C ALA A 62 2.22 -6.75 -1.52
N ILE A 63 3.01 -7.55 -2.23
CA ILE A 63 3.21 -8.97 -1.91
C ILE A 63 4.29 -9.13 -0.83
N GLU A 64 5.28 -8.24 -0.80
CA GLU A 64 6.41 -8.27 0.14
C GLU A 64 6.15 -7.52 1.47
N SER A 65 5.02 -6.81 1.60
CA SER A 65 4.67 -5.93 2.74
C SER A 65 4.13 -6.61 4.00
#